data_AF-A0A6V8PKZ6-F1
#
_entry.id   AF-A0A6V8PKZ6-F1
#
_cell.length_a   1.000
_cell.length_b   1.000
_cell.length_c   1.000
_cell.angle_alpha   90.00
_cell.angle_beta   90.00
_cell.angle_gamma   90.00
#
_symmetry.space_group_name_H-M   'P 1'
#
loop_
_entity.id
_entity.type
_entity.pdbx_description
1 polymer ?
#
loop_
_entity_poly.entity_id
_entity_poly.type
_entity_poly.pdbx_seq_one_letter_code
_entity_poly.pdbx_strand_id
1 'polypeptide(L)'
;PFPGLYLWLYEHFPGFNLFREASKFFLIIALSYSVLIGYTVQVISDWFRKREKVLASYVLIVAASFLFLWNVKPLLTQEIGTLFVSREIPSDYLVLKNFIHSQEDYFRTLWIPATHRFGFYSSSHPAINMVNLTRGGWQEFVPFEGARDNWPDKAKIIDLLGQPYSHFVLNTASIKYVIVPSDPGNEIYKHYGPKRDFISFLDQIPFLQREQIGAKEVVVYRNPGFIPPIYVAEQIIRVKDQQELSAIFEHMSEGT
;
A
#
# COMPACT_ATOMS: atom_id res chain seq x y z
N PRO A 1 16.33 -17.45 18.70
CA PRO A 1 17.39 -18.46 18.46
C PRO A 1 17.21 -19.12 17.09
N PHE A 2 18.21 -18.97 16.21
CA PHE A 2 18.22 -19.27 14.76
C PHE A 2 17.30 -18.43 13.86
N PRO A 3 17.61 -17.13 13.65
CA PRO A 3 16.88 -16.26 12.71
C PRO A 3 16.78 -16.82 11.28
N GLY A 4 17.79 -17.58 10.84
CA GLY A 4 17.84 -18.17 9.50
C GLY A 4 17.18 -19.55 9.35
N LEU A 5 16.76 -20.19 10.45
CA LEU A 5 16.22 -21.55 10.38
C LEU A 5 14.92 -21.60 9.56
N TYR A 6 14.06 -20.60 9.73
CA TYR A 6 12.83 -20.51 8.96
C TYR A 6 13.10 -20.37 7.45
N LEU A 7 14.04 -19.49 7.07
CA LEU A 7 14.39 -19.27 5.67
C LEU A 7 15.05 -20.52 5.06
N TRP A 8 15.94 -21.17 5.81
CA TRP A 8 16.56 -22.42 5.38
C TRP A 8 15.52 -23.52 5.14
N LEU A 9 14.57 -23.71 6.07
CA LEU A 9 13.46 -24.66 5.92
C LEU A 9 12.58 -24.29 4.72
N TYR A 10 12.31 -23.00 4.52
CA TYR A 10 11.55 -22.51 3.38
C TYR A 10 12.18 -22.87 2.03
N GLU A 11 13.50 -22.73 1.93
CA GLU A 11 14.25 -22.95 0.68
C GLU A 11 14.59 -24.44 0.45
N HIS A 12 14.85 -25.20 1.51
CA HIS A 12 15.44 -26.55 1.39
C HIS A 12 14.51 -27.69 1.82
N PHE A 13 13.51 -27.44 2.67
CA PHE A 13 12.63 -28.50 3.16
C PHE A 13 11.41 -28.66 2.23
N PRO A 14 11.25 -29.81 1.56
CA PRO A 14 10.18 -30.00 0.59
C PRO A 14 8.81 -29.87 1.26
N GLY A 15 7.94 -29.02 0.69
CA GLY A 15 6.61 -28.77 1.23
C GLY A 15 6.56 -27.74 2.37
N PHE A 16 7.68 -27.21 2.86
CA PHE A 16 7.65 -26.19 3.92
C PHE A 16 6.93 -24.91 3.51
N ASN A 17 7.01 -24.54 2.21
CA ASN A 17 6.28 -23.41 1.64
C ASN A 17 4.74 -23.55 1.79
N LEU A 18 4.21 -24.77 1.91
CA LEU A 18 2.78 -24.98 2.18
C LEU A 18 2.36 -24.46 3.56
N PHE A 19 3.24 -24.54 4.56
CA PHE A 19 2.99 -24.07 5.93
C PHE A 19 3.05 -22.55 6.07
N ARG A 20 3.53 -21.83 5.06
CA ARG A 20 3.49 -20.35 5.03
C ARG A 20 2.05 -19.82 5.10
N GLU A 21 1.11 -20.59 4.55
CA GLU A 21 -0.31 -20.24 4.50
C GLU A 21 -1.12 -21.41 5.06
N ALA A 22 -1.28 -21.44 6.39
CA ALA A 22 -1.97 -22.52 7.11
C ALA A 22 -3.42 -22.75 6.63
N SER A 23 -4.05 -21.72 6.02
CA SER A 23 -5.39 -21.81 5.44
C SER A 23 -5.54 -22.89 4.36
N LYS A 24 -4.44 -23.28 3.69
CA LYS A 24 -4.43 -24.37 2.70
C LYS A 24 -4.84 -25.71 3.30
N PHE A 25 -4.59 -25.93 4.58
CA PHE A 25 -4.92 -27.16 5.28
C PHE A 25 -6.32 -27.16 5.89
N PHE A 26 -7.05 -26.04 5.83
CA PHE A 26 -8.36 -25.92 6.47
C PHE A 26 -9.36 -26.95 5.94
N LEU A 27 -9.29 -27.33 4.67
CA LEU A 27 -10.17 -28.38 4.12
C LEU A 27 -9.93 -29.75 4.78
N ILE A 28 -8.66 -30.16 4.89
CA ILE A 28 -8.28 -31.45 5.49
C ILE A 28 -8.62 -31.46 6.99
N ILE A 29 -8.35 -30.34 7.66
CA ILE A 29 -8.66 -30.15 9.08
C ILE A 29 -10.18 -30.20 9.31
N ALA A 30 -10.98 -29.48 8.49
CA ALA A 30 -12.43 -29.48 8.58
C ALA A 30 -13.04 -30.85 8.35
N LEU A 31 -12.53 -31.60 7.36
CA LEU A 31 -12.96 -32.97 7.09
C LEU A 31 -12.63 -33.89 8.28
N SER A 32 -11.41 -33.80 8.79
CA SER A 32 -10.97 -34.59 9.96
C SER A 32 -11.86 -34.32 11.17
N TYR A 33 -12.11 -33.04 11.47
CA TYR A 33 -12.99 -32.65 12.57
C TYR A 33 -14.44 -33.09 12.35
N SER A 34 -14.95 -33.10 11.11
CA SER A 34 -16.31 -33.58 10.83
C SER A 34 -16.50 -35.05 11.21
N VAL A 35 -15.51 -35.90 10.90
CA VAL A 35 -15.50 -37.31 11.30
C VAL A 35 -15.36 -37.46 12.82
N LEU A 36 -14.42 -36.73 13.44
CA LEU A 36 -14.20 -36.74 14.89
C LEU A 36 -15.43 -36.29 15.68
N ILE A 37 -16.14 -35.25 15.22
CA ILE A 37 -17.39 -34.78 15.83
C ILE A 37 -18.46 -35.86 15.75
N GLY A 38 -18.65 -36.49 14.58
CA GLY A 38 -19.60 -37.60 14.41
C GLY A 38 -19.29 -38.77 15.34
N TYR A 39 -18.02 -39.18 15.42
CA TYR A 39 -17.57 -40.23 16.33
C TYR A 39 -17.76 -39.85 17.80
N THR A 40 -17.49 -38.60 18.17
CA THR A 40 -17.68 -38.10 19.54
C THR A 40 -19.15 -38.15 19.94
N VAL A 41 -20.07 -37.75 19.06
CA VAL A 41 -21.51 -37.87 19.28
C VAL A 41 -21.90 -39.33 19.52
N GLN A 42 -21.37 -40.25 18.72
CA GLN A 42 -21.63 -41.68 18.88
C GLN A 42 -21.16 -42.19 20.26
N VAL A 43 -19.88 -41.98 20.61
CA VAL A 43 -19.28 -42.46 21.86
C VAL A 43 -20.01 -41.93 23.09
N ILE A 44 -20.32 -40.63 23.13
CA ILE A 44 -21.03 -40.04 24.27
C ILE A 44 -22.46 -40.58 24.35
N SER A 45 -23.15 -40.74 23.21
CA SER A 45 -24.51 -41.29 23.20
C SER A 45 -24.58 -42.75 23.65
N ASP A 46 -23.52 -43.53 23.44
CA ASP A 46 -23.41 -44.92 23.88
C ASP A 46 -23.32 -45.07 25.41
N TRP A 47 -23.02 -44.00 26.14
CA TRP A 47 -23.05 -43.99 27.61
C TRP A 47 -24.48 -43.98 28.17
N PHE A 48 -25.48 -43.70 27.34
CA PHE A 48 -26.89 -43.62 27.75
C PHE A 48 -27.67 -44.90 27.41
N ARG A 49 -28.78 -45.12 28.10
CA ARG A 49 -29.69 -46.27 27.83
C ARG A 49 -30.31 -46.16 26.43
N LYS A 50 -30.71 -47.27 25.82
CA LYS A 50 -31.25 -47.31 24.43
C LYS A 50 -32.29 -46.23 24.07
N ARG A 51 -33.24 -45.92 24.97
CA ARG A 51 -34.26 -44.86 24.74
C ARG A 51 -33.67 -43.44 24.86
N GLU A 52 -32.74 -43.24 25.77
CA GLU A 52 -32.09 -41.95 26.05
C GLU A 52 -30.97 -41.65 25.05
N LYS A 53 -30.34 -42.69 24.49
CA LYS A 53 -29.28 -42.60 23.49
C LYS A 53 -29.70 -41.76 22.28
N VAL A 54 -30.88 -42.05 21.72
CA VAL A 54 -31.39 -41.33 20.54
C VAL A 54 -31.57 -39.85 20.86
N LEU A 55 -32.15 -39.54 22.02
CA LEU A 55 -32.35 -38.16 22.47
C LEU A 55 -31.00 -37.46 22.72
N ALA A 56 -30.05 -38.13 23.38
CA ALA A 56 -28.71 -37.62 23.64
C ALA A 56 -27.95 -37.32 22.34
N SER A 57 -28.03 -38.18 21.32
CA SER A 57 -27.42 -37.94 20.01
C SER A 57 -27.99 -36.67 19.35
N TYR A 58 -29.31 -36.48 19.34
CA TYR A 58 -29.91 -35.26 18.79
C TYR A 58 -29.49 -34.01 19.55
N VAL A 59 -29.48 -34.05 20.89
CA VAL A 59 -29.03 -32.92 21.71
C VAL A 59 -27.58 -32.55 21.41
N LEU A 60 -26.68 -33.54 21.30
CA LEU A 60 -25.27 -33.31 20.98
C LEU A 60 -25.08 -32.75 19.57
N ILE A 61 -25.82 -33.25 18.58
CA ILE A 61 -25.79 -32.72 17.20
C ILE A 61 -26.26 -31.27 17.17
N VAL A 62 -27.36 -30.96 17.86
CA VAL A 62 -27.90 -29.60 17.95
C VAL A 62 -26.89 -28.69 18.66
N ALA A 63 -26.30 -29.12 19.77
CA ALA A 63 -25.29 -28.36 20.50
C ALA A 63 -24.05 -28.07 19.63
N ALA A 64 -23.53 -29.08 18.93
CA ALA A 64 -22.40 -28.93 18.01
C ALA A 64 -22.74 -27.96 16.87
N SER A 65 -23.92 -28.13 16.25
CA SER A 65 -24.39 -27.25 15.18
C SER A 65 -24.56 -25.81 15.65
N PHE A 66 -25.07 -25.62 16.87
CA PHE A 66 -25.24 -24.29 17.47
C PHE A 66 -23.91 -23.56 17.65
N LEU A 67 -22.84 -24.25 18.07
CA LEU A 67 -21.50 -23.65 18.17
C LEU A 67 -21.00 -23.12 16.82
N PHE A 68 -21.23 -23.86 15.72
CA PHE A 68 -20.87 -23.39 14.38
C PHE A 68 -21.75 -22.21 13.94
N LEU A 69 -23.07 -22.31 14.13
CA LEU A 69 -24.01 -21.25 13.77
C LEU A 69 -23.77 -19.96 14.55
N TRP A 70 -23.31 -20.04 15.80
CA TRP A 70 -22.94 -18.86 16.59
C TRP A 70 -21.81 -18.06 15.94
N ASN A 71 -20.85 -18.73 15.28
CA ASN A 71 -19.77 -18.09 14.54
C ASN A 71 -20.23 -17.40 13.24
N VAL A 72 -21.46 -17.67 12.78
CA VAL A 72 -22.06 -17.00 11.61
C VAL A 72 -22.63 -15.63 11.99
N LYS A 73 -22.78 -15.32 13.29
CA LYS A 73 -23.34 -14.04 13.75
C LYS A 73 -22.64 -12.82 13.10
N PRO A 74 -21.30 -12.66 13.11
CA PRO A 74 -20.66 -11.48 12.52
C PRO A 74 -20.92 -11.34 11.02
N LEU A 75 -21.12 -12.45 10.31
CA LEU A 75 -21.47 -12.47 8.89
C LEU A 75 -22.89 -11.93 8.67
N LEU A 76 -23.85 -12.33 9.49
CA LEU A 76 -25.24 -11.87 9.42
C LEU A 76 -25.42 -10.44 9.93
N THR A 77 -24.68 -10.05 10.97
CA THR A 77 -24.76 -8.71 11.57
C THR A 77 -23.95 -7.65 10.81
N GLN A 78 -23.27 -8.02 9.72
CA GLN A 78 -22.38 -7.15 8.95
C GLN A 78 -21.21 -6.57 9.77
N GLU A 79 -20.91 -7.18 10.92
CA GLU A 79 -19.75 -6.81 11.75
C GLU A 79 -18.42 -7.17 11.06
N ILE A 80 -18.44 -8.00 10.01
CA ILE A 80 -17.29 -8.22 9.12
C ILE A 80 -17.10 -6.98 8.21
N GLY A 81 -16.68 -5.88 8.83
CA GLY A 81 -16.67 -4.54 8.23
C GLY A 81 -15.61 -4.29 7.15
N THR A 82 -14.72 -5.24 6.88
CA THR A 82 -13.58 -5.02 5.98
C THR A 82 -13.79 -5.58 4.57
N LEU A 83 -14.32 -6.80 4.45
CA LEU A 83 -14.43 -7.50 3.15
C LEU A 83 -15.82 -7.42 2.51
N PHE A 84 -16.88 -7.21 3.30
CA PHE A 84 -18.26 -7.29 2.81
C PHE A 84 -18.99 -5.93 2.77
N VAL A 85 -18.30 -4.85 3.13
CA VAL A 85 -18.87 -3.50 3.05
C VAL A 85 -18.60 -2.94 1.66
N SER A 86 -19.68 -2.67 0.91
CA SER A 86 -19.57 -1.94 -0.35
C SER A 86 -18.94 -0.58 -0.09
N ARG A 87 -17.90 -0.24 -0.85
CA ARG A 87 -17.23 1.06 -0.80
C ARG A 87 -17.40 1.75 -2.13
N GLU A 88 -18.02 2.92 -2.09
CA GLU A 88 -18.12 3.76 -3.28
C GLU A 88 -16.79 4.47 -3.54
N ILE A 89 -16.45 4.61 -4.82
CA ILE A 89 -15.28 5.39 -5.24
C ILE A 89 -15.60 6.87 -5.02
N PRO A 90 -14.82 7.63 -4.21
CA PRO A 90 -15.09 9.05 -4.01
C PRO A 90 -15.01 9.81 -5.34
N SER A 91 -15.93 10.76 -5.54
CA SER A 91 -16.06 11.53 -6.80
C SER A 91 -14.74 12.18 -7.25
N ASP A 92 -13.92 12.63 -6.31
CA ASP A 92 -12.63 13.25 -6.59
C ASP A 92 -11.67 12.34 -7.34
N TYR A 93 -11.70 11.03 -7.08
CA TYR A 93 -10.88 10.06 -7.79
C TYR A 93 -11.37 9.84 -9.22
N LEU A 94 -12.67 9.99 -9.49
CA LEU A 94 -13.21 9.96 -10.85
C LEU A 94 -12.82 11.22 -11.63
N VAL A 95 -12.88 12.39 -10.98
CA VAL A 95 -12.40 13.66 -11.55
C VAL A 95 -10.91 13.57 -11.90
N LEU A 96 -10.09 13.13 -10.95
CA LEU A 96 -8.66 12.92 -11.15
C LEU A 96 -8.37 11.93 -12.28
N LYS A 97 -9.07 10.78 -12.29
CA LYS A 97 -8.96 9.79 -13.37
C LYS A 97 -9.20 10.43 -14.73
N ASN A 98 -10.31 11.14 -14.88
CA ASN A 98 -10.68 11.75 -16.15
C ASN A 98 -9.66 12.81 -16.58
N PHE A 99 -9.18 13.63 -15.63
CA PHE A 99 -8.14 14.64 -15.87
C PHE A 99 -6.80 14.04 -16.32
N ILE A 100 -6.35 12.94 -15.72
CA ILE A 100 -5.10 12.27 -16.13
C ILE A 100 -5.33 11.54 -17.46
N HIS A 101 -6.43 10.81 -17.58
CA HIS A 101 -6.71 9.96 -18.75
C HIS A 101 -6.96 10.75 -20.02
N SER A 102 -7.48 11.97 -19.94
CA SER A 102 -7.71 12.85 -21.10
C SER A 102 -6.41 13.39 -21.73
N GLN A 103 -5.25 13.13 -21.13
CA GLN A 103 -3.96 13.58 -21.64
C GLN A 103 -3.29 12.46 -22.44
N GLU A 104 -2.85 12.78 -23.65
CA GLU A 104 -2.25 11.81 -24.58
C GLU A 104 -0.78 11.53 -24.27
N ASP A 105 -0.04 12.53 -23.77
CA ASP A 105 1.39 12.41 -23.49
C ASP A 105 1.69 11.38 -22.39
N TYR A 106 2.79 10.64 -22.51
CA TYR A 106 3.28 9.83 -21.39
C TYR A 106 3.79 10.71 -20.27
N PHE A 107 3.36 10.44 -19.04
CA PHE A 107 3.97 10.97 -17.82
C PHE A 107 3.69 10.08 -16.62
N ARG A 108 4.43 10.29 -15.54
CA ARG A 108 4.19 9.63 -14.27
C ARG A 108 3.52 10.59 -13.29
N THR A 109 2.71 10.04 -12.41
CA THR A 109 2.12 10.76 -11.28
C THR A 109 2.79 10.31 -9.98
N LEU A 110 3.29 11.24 -9.19
CA LEU A 110 3.90 10.96 -7.90
C LEU A 110 2.88 11.20 -6.79
N TRP A 111 2.57 10.18 -6.00
CA TRP A 111 1.60 10.26 -4.92
C TRP A 111 2.30 10.44 -3.58
N ILE A 112 1.89 11.46 -2.84
CA ILE A 112 2.47 11.85 -1.55
C ILE A 112 1.41 11.81 -0.44
N PRO A 113 1.66 11.12 0.68
CA PRO A 113 2.84 10.28 0.93
C PRO A 113 2.77 8.93 0.19
N ALA A 114 1.56 8.44 -0.10
CA ALA A 114 1.34 7.13 -0.71
C ALA A 114 0.16 7.18 -1.70
N THR A 115 0.15 6.22 -2.63
CA THR A 115 -0.98 5.98 -3.53
C THR A 115 -2.20 5.49 -2.76
N HIS A 116 -3.35 6.12 -2.96
CA HIS A 116 -4.62 5.62 -2.41
C HIS A 116 -5.15 4.43 -3.22
N ARG A 117 -5.96 3.55 -2.59
CA ARG A 117 -6.56 2.38 -3.25
C ARG A 117 -7.43 2.71 -4.47
N PHE A 118 -7.94 3.95 -4.53
CA PHE A 118 -8.76 4.47 -5.64
C PHE A 118 -7.95 5.35 -6.60
N GLY A 119 -6.63 5.44 -6.43
CA GLY A 119 -5.76 6.19 -7.32
C GLY A 119 -5.78 5.60 -8.74
N PHE A 120 -5.82 6.48 -9.73
CA PHE A 120 -5.76 6.08 -11.13
C PHE A 120 -4.32 5.80 -11.57
N TYR A 121 -4.15 4.76 -12.38
CA TYR A 121 -2.90 4.46 -13.07
C TYR A 121 -3.21 3.78 -14.41
N SER A 122 -2.33 3.98 -15.39
CA SER A 122 -2.35 3.27 -16.67
C SER A 122 -0.91 3.01 -17.15
N SER A 123 -0.75 2.32 -18.27
CA SER A 123 0.56 2.15 -18.92
C SER A 123 1.15 3.48 -19.38
N SER A 124 0.30 4.40 -19.87
CA SER A 124 0.69 5.76 -20.26
C SER A 124 0.90 6.70 -19.09
N HIS A 125 0.18 6.45 -17.98
CA HIS A 125 0.16 7.30 -16.78
C HIS A 125 0.46 6.50 -15.50
N PRO A 126 1.69 5.99 -15.29
CA PRO A 126 2.00 5.22 -14.09
C PRO A 126 1.85 6.05 -12.82
N ALA A 127 1.31 5.43 -11.76
CA ALA A 127 1.28 6.00 -10.42
C ALA A 127 2.47 5.51 -9.61
N ILE A 128 3.26 6.44 -9.09
CA ILE A 128 4.42 6.17 -8.24
C ILE A 128 4.10 6.54 -6.80
N ASN A 129 4.47 5.67 -5.88
CA ASN A 129 4.29 5.88 -4.45
C ASN A 129 5.57 6.43 -3.82
N MET A 130 5.50 7.60 -3.19
CA MET A 130 6.68 8.28 -2.65
C MET A 130 7.35 7.54 -1.50
N VAL A 131 6.57 6.90 -0.61
CA VAL A 131 7.13 6.04 0.45
C VAL A 131 7.93 4.88 -0.15
N ASN A 132 7.42 4.24 -1.20
CA ASN A 132 8.16 3.16 -1.87
C ASN A 132 9.43 3.65 -2.57
N LEU A 133 9.39 4.83 -3.18
CA LEU A 133 10.58 5.43 -3.81
C LEU A 133 11.67 5.71 -2.78
N THR A 134 11.33 6.42 -1.70
CA THR A 134 12.29 6.82 -0.65
C THR A 134 12.88 5.64 0.13
N ARG A 135 12.21 4.49 0.13
CA ARG A 135 12.71 3.23 0.70
C ARG A 135 13.45 2.33 -0.30
N GLY A 136 13.44 2.69 -1.59
CA GLY A 136 13.96 1.87 -2.67
C GLY A 136 14.79 2.70 -3.63
N GLY A 137 14.31 2.86 -4.87
CA GLY A 137 15.07 3.44 -5.97
C GLY A 137 15.57 4.88 -5.74
N TRP A 138 15.01 5.62 -4.79
CA TRP A 138 15.43 6.97 -4.43
C TRP A 138 16.03 7.08 -3.02
N GLN A 139 16.34 5.96 -2.37
CA GLN A 139 16.97 5.96 -1.05
C GLN A 139 18.31 6.71 -1.07
N GLU A 140 19.05 6.61 -2.17
CA GLU A 140 20.32 7.33 -2.39
C GLU A 140 20.14 8.82 -2.60
N PHE A 141 18.93 9.33 -2.86
CA PHE A 141 18.65 10.77 -2.94
C PHE A 141 18.22 11.36 -1.60
N VAL A 142 18.14 10.56 -0.53
CA VAL A 142 17.86 11.04 0.82
C VAL A 142 19.19 11.51 1.46
N PRO A 143 19.36 12.82 1.73
CA PRO A 143 20.64 13.46 2.06
C PRO A 143 21.42 12.90 3.26
N PHE A 144 20.76 12.32 4.27
CA PHE A 144 21.40 12.04 5.56
C PHE A 144 21.74 10.56 5.76
N GLU A 145 23.05 10.23 5.80
CA GLU A 145 23.57 8.86 5.89
C GLU A 145 23.14 8.10 7.17
N GLY A 146 22.97 8.80 8.30
CA GLY A 146 22.52 8.18 9.56
C GLY A 146 21.03 7.86 9.64
N ALA A 147 20.23 8.28 8.65
CA ALA A 147 18.75 8.30 8.68
C ALA A 147 18.08 7.32 7.72
N ARG A 148 18.84 6.57 6.91
CA ARG A 148 18.29 5.76 5.81
C ARG A 148 17.27 4.71 6.27
N ASP A 149 17.45 4.11 7.46
CA ASP A 149 16.56 3.03 7.94
C ASP A 149 15.58 3.46 9.04
N ASN A 150 15.91 4.44 9.90
CA ASN A 150 15.11 4.77 11.09
C ASN A 150 14.36 6.11 11.05
N TRP A 151 14.46 6.89 9.97
CA TRP A 151 13.69 8.14 9.88
C TRP A 151 12.21 7.90 9.54
N PRO A 152 11.29 8.71 10.10
CA PRO A 152 9.90 8.73 9.68
C PRO A 152 9.78 9.05 8.18
N ASP A 153 8.93 8.33 7.45
CA ASP A 153 8.80 8.53 6.00
C ASP A 153 8.45 9.98 5.63
N LYS A 154 7.60 10.64 6.44
CA LYS A 154 7.27 12.05 6.26
C LYS A 154 8.51 12.94 6.20
N ALA A 155 9.48 12.73 7.10
CA ALA A 155 10.70 13.51 7.13
C ALA A 155 11.56 13.26 5.89
N LYS A 156 11.69 11.99 5.46
CA LYS A 156 12.40 11.62 4.22
C LYS A 156 11.80 12.31 2.99
N ILE A 157 10.47 12.34 2.90
CA ILE A 157 9.75 12.97 1.79
C ILE A 157 9.99 14.47 1.74
N ILE A 158 9.84 15.15 2.88
CA ILE A 158 10.03 16.61 2.99
C ILE A 158 11.48 16.97 2.68
N ASP A 159 12.43 16.23 3.25
CA ASP A 159 13.86 16.48 3.07
C ASP A 159 14.28 16.27 1.60
N LEU A 160 13.86 15.15 0.98
CA LEU A 160 14.18 14.85 -0.43
C LEU A 160 13.58 15.86 -1.41
N LEU A 161 12.35 16.35 -1.17
CA LEU A 161 11.70 17.31 -2.07
C LEU A 161 12.12 18.76 -1.81
N GLY A 162 12.72 19.03 -0.65
CA GLY A 162 13.25 20.35 -0.28
C GLY A 162 14.65 20.61 -0.80
N GLN A 163 15.29 19.64 -1.45
CA GLN A 163 16.64 19.82 -1.97
C GLN A 163 16.66 20.71 -3.23
N PRO A 164 17.75 21.45 -3.49
CA PRO A 164 17.89 22.24 -4.71
C PRO A 164 17.73 21.40 -5.99
N TYR A 165 18.18 20.15 -5.97
CA TYR A 165 18.14 19.24 -7.11
C TYR A 165 16.82 18.49 -7.31
N SER A 166 15.85 18.61 -6.39
CA SER A 166 14.62 17.80 -6.42
C SER A 166 13.80 18.01 -7.69
N HIS A 167 13.78 19.23 -8.22
CA HIS A 167 13.11 19.54 -9.47
C HIS A 167 13.67 18.69 -10.62
N PHE A 168 15.00 18.53 -10.71
CA PHE A 168 15.64 17.72 -11.75
C PHE A 168 15.35 16.23 -11.59
N VAL A 169 15.36 15.72 -10.36
CA VAL A 169 14.99 14.33 -10.06
C VAL A 169 13.56 14.05 -10.53
N LEU A 170 12.61 14.96 -10.25
CA LEU A 170 11.24 14.83 -10.71
C LEU A 170 11.12 14.94 -12.24
N ASN A 171 11.87 15.88 -12.84
CA ASN A 171 11.87 16.11 -14.28
C ASN A 171 12.33 14.89 -15.06
N THR A 172 13.51 14.36 -14.72
CA THR A 172 14.11 13.19 -15.37
C THR A 172 13.36 11.89 -15.09
N ALA A 173 12.65 11.80 -13.96
CA ALA A 173 11.72 10.71 -13.68
C ALA A 173 10.39 10.82 -14.45
N SER A 174 10.25 11.78 -15.37
CA SER A 174 9.03 12.06 -16.14
C SER A 174 7.80 12.29 -15.26
N ILE A 175 7.98 12.88 -14.07
CA ILE A 175 6.89 13.17 -13.15
C ILE A 175 6.28 14.52 -13.52
N LYS A 176 5.06 14.49 -14.06
CA LYS A 176 4.32 15.69 -14.46
C LYS A 176 3.40 16.20 -13.36
N TYR A 177 2.86 15.29 -12.53
CA TYR A 177 1.97 15.66 -11.43
C TYR A 177 2.39 15.04 -10.11
N VAL A 178 2.33 15.83 -9.06
CA VAL A 178 2.45 15.41 -7.66
C VAL A 178 1.06 15.50 -7.02
N ILE A 179 0.58 14.39 -6.46
CA ILE A 179 -0.80 14.22 -6.01
C ILE A 179 -0.82 13.94 -4.51
N VAL A 180 -1.62 14.71 -3.78
CA VAL A 180 -1.93 14.47 -2.36
C VAL A 180 -3.34 13.87 -2.29
N PRO A 181 -3.49 12.59 -1.89
CA PRO A 181 -4.76 11.89 -1.92
C PRO A 181 -5.77 12.44 -0.92
N SER A 182 -7.05 12.33 -1.24
CA SER A 182 -8.11 12.37 -0.22
C SER A 182 -8.14 11.03 0.53
N ASP A 183 -8.38 11.07 1.83
CA ASP A 183 -8.31 9.87 2.68
C ASP A 183 -9.44 9.87 3.70
N PRO A 184 -10.70 9.79 3.24
CA PRO A 184 -11.87 9.80 4.13
C PRO A 184 -11.87 8.62 5.11
N GLY A 185 -11.24 7.51 4.73
CA GLY A 185 -11.09 6.32 5.58
C GLY A 185 -9.90 6.36 6.54
N ASN A 186 -9.10 7.44 6.53
CA ASN A 186 -7.87 7.60 7.32
C ASN A 186 -6.94 6.38 7.19
N GLU A 187 -6.73 5.89 5.98
CA GLU A 187 -5.94 4.72 5.66
C GLU A 187 -4.46 5.04 5.44
N ILE A 188 -4.18 6.25 4.97
CA ILE A 188 -2.85 6.74 4.64
C ILE A 188 -2.33 7.59 5.80
N TYR A 189 -3.05 8.65 6.17
CA TYR A 189 -2.50 9.67 7.06
C TYR A 189 -2.36 9.23 8.52
N LYS A 190 -3.06 8.16 8.94
CA LYS A 190 -2.80 7.50 10.23
C LYS A 190 -1.38 6.95 10.37
N HIS A 191 -0.71 6.65 9.26
CA HIS A 191 0.64 6.08 9.25
C HIS A 191 1.73 7.11 8.94
N TYR A 192 1.40 8.14 8.16
CA TYR A 192 2.41 9.06 7.61
C TYR A 192 2.27 10.50 8.14
N GLY A 193 1.29 10.76 9.01
CA GLY A 193 1.06 12.08 9.60
C GLY A 193 0.02 12.92 8.83
N PRO A 194 -0.28 14.13 9.32
CA PRO A 194 -1.40 14.94 8.82
C PRO A 194 -1.26 15.35 7.36
N LYS A 195 -2.33 15.18 6.57
CA LYS A 195 -2.46 15.65 5.17
C LYS A 195 -2.02 17.10 4.98
N ARG A 196 -2.44 17.99 5.89
CA ARG A 196 -2.14 19.43 5.83
C ARG A 196 -0.65 19.72 5.79
N ASP A 197 0.17 18.91 6.48
CA ASP A 197 1.59 19.16 6.59
C ASP A 197 2.28 18.94 5.23
N PHE A 198 1.82 17.95 4.46
CA PHE A 198 2.28 17.72 3.10
C PHE A 198 1.84 18.85 2.16
N ILE A 199 0.58 19.29 2.25
CA ILE A 199 0.07 20.40 1.42
C ILE A 199 0.84 21.69 1.72
N SER A 200 1.00 22.06 3.00
CA SER A 200 1.72 23.26 3.41
C SER A 200 3.18 23.24 2.95
N PHE A 201 3.83 22.09 2.95
CA PHE A 201 5.18 21.93 2.42
C PHE A 201 5.21 22.08 0.88
N LEU A 202 4.33 21.38 0.16
CA LEU A 202 4.28 21.43 -1.31
C LEU A 202 3.91 22.82 -1.84
N ASP A 203 3.05 23.56 -1.11
CA ASP A 203 2.70 24.95 -1.43
C ASP A 203 3.92 25.91 -1.34
N GLN A 204 4.99 25.51 -0.65
CA GLN A 204 6.24 26.29 -0.54
C GLN A 204 7.29 25.92 -1.59
N ILE A 205 7.09 24.85 -2.38
CA ILE A 205 8.06 24.39 -3.38
C ILE A 205 7.94 25.26 -4.65
N PRO A 206 8.98 26.04 -5.02
CA PRO A 206 8.87 27.02 -6.10
C PRO A 206 8.59 26.45 -7.49
N PHE A 207 9.09 25.23 -7.77
CA PHE A 207 8.95 24.60 -9.07
C PHE A 207 7.64 23.82 -9.24
N LEU A 208 6.80 23.73 -8.20
CA LEU A 208 5.51 23.08 -8.26
C LEU A 208 4.38 24.11 -8.34
N GLN A 209 3.43 23.89 -9.24
CA GLN A 209 2.30 24.79 -9.45
C GLN A 209 1.01 24.07 -9.07
N ARG A 210 0.19 24.65 -8.19
CA ARG A 210 -1.08 24.02 -7.82
C ARG A 210 -2.07 24.04 -8.99
N GLU A 211 -2.61 22.87 -9.32
CA GLU A 211 -3.51 22.68 -10.47
C GLU A 211 -4.96 22.51 -9.99
N GLN A 212 -5.90 23.28 -10.57
CA GLN A 212 -7.32 23.16 -10.25
C GLN A 212 -8.01 22.21 -11.22
N ILE A 213 -8.20 20.97 -10.78
CA ILE A 213 -8.82 19.91 -11.60
C ILE A 213 -10.32 19.71 -11.32
N GLY A 214 -10.91 20.49 -10.42
CA GLY A 214 -12.31 20.33 -9.99
C GLY A 214 -12.56 19.28 -8.89
N ALA A 215 -11.49 18.67 -8.35
CA ALA A 215 -11.58 17.83 -7.17
C ALA A 215 -11.66 18.68 -5.88
N LYS A 216 -12.37 18.20 -4.86
CA LYS A 216 -12.57 18.95 -3.60
C LYS A 216 -11.44 18.74 -2.61
N GLU A 217 -11.08 17.49 -2.40
CA GLU A 217 -10.14 17.02 -1.38
C GLU A 217 -8.84 16.50 -1.97
N VAL A 218 -8.84 15.91 -3.16
CA VAL A 218 -7.59 15.55 -3.85
C VAL A 218 -6.89 16.83 -4.31
N VAL A 219 -5.63 17.00 -3.91
CA VAL A 219 -4.82 18.15 -4.32
C VAL A 219 -3.78 17.71 -5.34
N VAL A 220 -3.64 18.47 -6.41
CA VAL A 220 -2.71 18.18 -7.50
C VAL A 220 -1.78 19.37 -7.70
N TYR A 221 -0.49 19.07 -7.84
CA TYR A 221 0.55 20.01 -8.22
C TYR A 221 1.13 19.57 -9.56
N ARG A 222 1.26 20.50 -10.49
CA ARG A 222 1.92 20.33 -11.78
C ARG A 222 3.41 20.67 -11.63
N ASN A 223 4.24 19.80 -12.19
CA ASN A 223 5.64 20.06 -12.45
C ASN A 223 5.79 20.50 -13.93
N PRO A 224 5.96 21.80 -14.22
CA PRO A 224 6.05 22.29 -15.59
C PRO A 224 7.36 21.86 -16.29
N GLY A 225 8.41 21.52 -15.53
CA GLY A 225 9.72 21.13 -16.05
C GLY A 225 9.85 19.64 -16.42
N PHE A 226 8.76 18.86 -16.39
CA PHE A 226 8.82 17.42 -16.62
C PHE A 226 9.47 17.09 -17.98
N ILE A 227 10.30 16.05 -18.02
CA ILE A 227 10.96 15.59 -19.24
C ILE A 227 10.34 14.25 -19.67
N PRO A 228 9.97 14.09 -20.96
CA PRO A 228 9.49 12.81 -21.48
C PRO A 228 10.49 11.68 -21.25
N PRO A 229 10.04 10.41 -21.21
CA PRO A 229 10.91 9.26 -20.90
C PRO A 229 12.00 9.05 -21.95
N ILE A 230 11.81 9.56 -23.17
CA ILE A 230 12.78 9.56 -24.25
C ILE A 230 12.99 11.02 -24.66
N TYR A 231 14.23 11.50 -24.53
CA TYR A 231 14.64 12.84 -24.91
C TYR A 231 16.09 12.84 -25.40
N VAL A 232 16.49 13.88 -26.13
CA VAL A 232 17.87 14.08 -26.56
C VAL A 232 18.56 14.95 -25.51
N ALA A 233 19.65 14.45 -24.93
CA ALA A 233 20.49 15.20 -24.00
C ALA A 233 21.65 15.85 -24.75
N GLU A 234 21.87 17.15 -24.53
CA GLU A 234 23.04 17.85 -25.08
C GLU A 234 24.34 17.41 -24.40
N GLN A 235 24.26 17.10 -23.09
CA GLN A 235 25.39 16.68 -22.27
C GLN A 235 24.95 15.61 -21.26
N ILE A 236 25.85 14.67 -20.98
CA ILE A 236 25.67 13.65 -19.95
C ILE A 236 26.74 13.87 -18.89
N ILE A 237 26.30 14.21 -17.68
CA ILE A 237 27.18 14.39 -16.53
C ILE A 237 27.11 13.13 -15.68
N ARG A 238 28.27 12.54 -15.39
CA ARG A 238 28.37 11.44 -14.44
C ARG A 238 28.68 12.02 -13.07
N VAL A 239 27.78 11.79 -12.13
CA VAL A 239 27.93 12.18 -10.72
C VAL A 239 28.34 10.95 -9.92
N LYS A 240 29.34 11.07 -9.04
CA LYS A 240 29.81 9.96 -8.21
C LYS A 240 29.09 9.85 -6.87
N ASP A 241 28.67 10.98 -6.30
CA ASP A 241 27.96 11.03 -5.02
C ASP A 241 26.96 12.21 -4.92
N GLN A 242 26.14 12.22 -3.86
CA GLN A 242 25.13 13.26 -3.66
C GLN A 242 25.71 14.66 -3.41
N GLN A 243 26.93 14.77 -2.85
CA GLN A 243 27.53 16.06 -2.55
C GLN A 243 27.96 16.75 -3.85
N GLU A 244 28.53 15.98 -4.79
CA GLU A 244 28.76 16.42 -6.15
C GLU A 244 27.46 16.83 -6.83
N LEU A 245 26.35 16.10 -6.60
CA LEU A 245 25.05 16.43 -7.17
C LEU A 245 24.58 17.82 -6.74
N SER A 246 24.52 18.09 -5.43
CA SER A 246 24.13 19.41 -4.90
C SER A 246 25.04 20.53 -5.43
N ALA A 247 26.35 20.33 -5.44
CA ALA A 247 27.31 21.33 -5.92
C ALA A 247 27.15 21.64 -7.42
N ILE A 248 26.94 20.61 -8.25
CA ILE A 248 26.67 20.78 -9.68
C ILE A 248 25.38 21.58 -9.89
N PHE A 249 24.33 21.30 -9.10
CA PHE A 249 23.05 21.98 -9.24
C PHE A 249 23.07 23.42 -8.76
N GLU A 250 23.79 23.74 -7.67
CA GLU A 250 24.02 25.13 -7.26
C GLU A 250 24.68 25.92 -8.39
N HIS A 251 25.73 25.37 -9.01
CA HIS A 251 26.43 26.01 -10.12
C HIS A 251 25.59 26.18 -11.39
N MET A 252 24.70 25.24 -11.70
CA MET A 252 23.81 25.36 -12.86
C MET A 252 22.68 26.38 -12.62
N SER A 253 22.23 26.54 -11.38
CA SER A 253 21.16 27.49 -11.03
C SER A 253 21.62 28.95 -11.03
N GLU A 254 22.92 29.21 -10.87
CA GLU A 254 23.52 30.56 -10.96
C GLU A 254 23.72 31.02 -12.42
N GLY A 255 23.60 30.11 -13.39
CA GLY A 255 23.83 30.36 -14.81
C GLY A 255 22.58 30.63 -15.67
N THR A 256 21.39 30.67 -15.07
CA THR A 256 20.09 30.92 -15.72
C THR A 256 19.38 32.11 -15.12
#